data_AF-K7WLX2-F1
#
_entry.id   AF-K7WLX2-F1
#
_cell.length_a   1.000
_cell.length_b   1.000
_cell.length_c   1.000
_cell.angle_alpha   90.00
_cell.angle_beta   90.00
_cell.angle_gamma   90.00
#
_symmetry.space_group_name_H-M   'P 1'
#
loop_
_entity.id
_entity.type
_entity.pdbx_description
1 polymer ?
#
loop_
_entity_poly.entity_id
_entity_poly.type
_entity_poly.pdbx_seq_one_letter_code
_entity_poly.pdbx_strand_id
1 'polypeptide(L)'
;WGDSHHPGFSETNGESDGQFVFINDKANPRIAVVDLRDFETKQIVVNPIFKSEHGGAFVTPNTEYIFEAAQYATPLENKKFYPLEEFNEKYRGGMTYWKFDRTKGLIDAKQSFSIELPPYSQDLSDVGKGPSDGWSFTNSFCTERYVGGIEDGRPPYEAGCSAKDTDYLHVINWRKAAELVKAGKAKKINGHDVLPMEVATKEGILFLIPEPKSPHGVDVT
;
A
#
# COMPACT_ATOMS: atom_id res chain seq x y z
N TRP A 1 1.77 -6.04 -20.65
CA TRP A 1 1.06 -7.08 -19.89
C TRP A 1 0.75 -6.52 -18.50
N GLY A 2 -0.03 -7.23 -17.70
CA GLY A 2 -0.39 -6.84 -16.33
C GLY A 2 -0.92 -8.06 -15.59
N ASP A 3 -1.01 -7.94 -14.27
CA ASP A 3 -1.46 -8.94 -13.32
C ASP A 3 -2.44 -8.27 -12.34
N SER A 4 -3.73 -8.34 -12.67
CA SER A 4 -4.78 -7.67 -11.89
C SER A 4 -5.33 -8.59 -10.82
N HIS A 5 -5.47 -8.07 -9.59
CA HIS A 5 -5.84 -8.89 -8.43
C HIS A 5 -7.16 -8.45 -7.80
N HIS A 6 -7.25 -7.22 -7.31
CA HIS A 6 -8.28 -6.78 -6.38
C HIS A 6 -9.11 -5.64 -6.97
N PRO A 7 -10.34 -5.89 -7.44
CA PRO A 7 -11.25 -4.83 -7.83
C PRO A 7 -11.91 -4.20 -6.60
N GLY A 8 -11.75 -2.89 -6.41
CA GLY A 8 -12.46 -2.13 -5.39
C GLY A 8 -13.55 -1.25 -6.00
N PHE A 9 -14.75 -1.27 -5.44
CA PHE A 9 -15.87 -0.45 -5.91
C PHE A 9 -15.87 0.91 -5.22
N SER A 10 -16.32 1.95 -5.92
CA SER A 10 -16.60 3.23 -5.28
C SER A 10 -17.72 3.10 -4.25
N GLU A 11 -17.56 3.84 -3.16
CA GLU A 11 -18.46 3.87 -2.02
C GLU A 11 -18.98 5.29 -1.72
N THR A 12 -20.19 5.34 -1.17
CA THR A 12 -20.80 6.49 -0.53
C THR A 12 -21.33 6.06 0.84
N ASN A 13 -20.87 6.71 1.90
CA ASN A 13 -21.13 6.32 3.29
C ASN A 13 -20.80 4.85 3.64
N GLY A 14 -19.76 4.29 3.01
CA GLY A 14 -19.30 2.91 3.25
C GLY A 14 -20.01 1.84 2.43
N GLU A 15 -21.01 2.24 1.64
CA GLU A 15 -21.81 1.35 0.80
C GLU A 15 -21.40 1.53 -0.67
N SER A 16 -21.25 0.41 -1.39
CA SER A 16 -20.95 0.45 -2.83
C SER A 16 -22.04 1.20 -3.58
N ASP A 17 -21.62 2.16 -4.41
CA ASP A 17 -22.55 3.04 -5.15
C ASP A 17 -22.53 2.82 -6.66
N GLY A 18 -21.71 1.88 -7.14
CA GLY A 18 -21.73 1.40 -8.52
C GLY A 18 -21.31 2.42 -9.58
N GLN A 19 -20.55 3.46 -9.21
CA GLN A 19 -20.09 4.48 -10.17
C GLN A 19 -18.73 4.14 -10.79
N PHE A 20 -17.79 3.62 -10.00
CA PHE A 20 -16.44 3.31 -10.45
C PHE A 20 -15.96 1.97 -9.90
N VAL A 21 -15.03 1.34 -10.62
CA VAL A 21 -14.19 0.26 -10.12
C VAL A 21 -12.73 0.70 -10.26
N PHE A 22 -11.96 0.44 -9.22
CA PHE A 22 -10.52 0.58 -9.20
C PHE A 22 -9.92 -0.81 -9.27
N ILE A 23 -8.86 -0.98 -10.05
CA ILE A 23 -8.19 -2.28 -10.17
C ILE A 23 -6.68 -2.07 -10.22
N ASN A 24 -5.98 -2.91 -9.48
CA ASN A 24 -4.55 -2.86 -9.33
C ASN A 24 -3.82 -3.70 -10.41
N ASP A 25 -2.52 -3.50 -10.57
CA ASP A 25 -1.61 -4.32 -11.35
C ASP A 25 -0.32 -4.60 -10.55
N LYS A 26 -0.26 -5.80 -9.99
CA LYS A 26 0.85 -6.25 -9.15
C LYS A 26 2.19 -6.20 -9.87
N ALA A 27 2.19 -6.56 -11.14
CA ALA A 27 3.40 -6.75 -11.92
C ALA A 27 4.09 -5.44 -12.31
N ASN A 28 3.30 -4.39 -12.56
CA ASN A 28 3.80 -3.05 -12.86
C ASN A 28 2.94 -2.09 -12.02
N PRO A 29 3.38 -1.71 -10.81
CA PRO A 29 2.54 -1.03 -9.82
C PRO A 29 1.72 0.12 -10.42
N ARG A 30 0.44 -0.16 -10.64
CA ARG A 30 -0.50 0.72 -11.33
C ARG A 30 -1.89 0.57 -10.72
N ILE A 31 -2.62 1.68 -10.72
CA ILE A 31 -4.07 1.67 -10.45
C ILE A 31 -4.78 2.15 -11.69
N ALA A 32 -5.75 1.37 -12.16
CA ALA A 32 -6.68 1.77 -13.20
C ALA A 32 -8.01 2.22 -12.59
N VAL A 33 -8.61 3.25 -13.21
CA VAL A 33 -9.97 3.71 -12.92
C VAL A 33 -10.86 3.25 -14.05
N VAL A 34 -11.92 2.51 -13.74
CA VAL A 34 -12.98 2.09 -14.66
C VAL A 34 -14.27 2.79 -14.27
N ASP A 35 -14.91 3.44 -15.23
CA ASP A 35 -16.24 4.03 -15.03
C ASP A 35 -17.30 2.98 -15.34
N LEU A 36 -18.18 2.70 -14.39
CA LEU A 36 -19.21 1.68 -14.56
C LEU A 36 -20.41 2.14 -15.38
N ARG A 37 -20.51 3.43 -15.70
CA ARG A 37 -21.60 3.96 -16.54
C ARG A 37 -21.44 3.58 -18.00
N ASP A 38 -20.20 3.42 -18.46
CA ASP A 38 -19.87 2.99 -19.82
C ASP A 38 -18.91 1.80 -19.90
N PHE A 39 -18.46 1.28 -18.75
CA PHE A 39 -17.58 0.12 -18.62
C PHE A 39 -16.20 0.30 -19.28
N GLU A 40 -15.70 1.54 -19.32
CA GLU A 40 -14.40 1.85 -19.90
C GLU A 40 -13.36 2.28 -18.85
N THR A 41 -12.10 1.89 -19.08
CA THR A 41 -10.96 2.43 -18.34
C THR A 41 -10.75 3.90 -18.69
N LYS A 42 -10.84 4.78 -17.69
CA LYS A 42 -10.66 6.23 -17.85
C LYS A 42 -9.24 6.69 -17.60
N GLN A 43 -8.51 5.99 -16.74
CA GLN A 43 -7.16 6.34 -16.38
C GLN A 43 -6.39 5.11 -15.93
N ILE A 44 -5.07 5.12 -16.14
CA ILE A 44 -4.12 4.26 -15.47
C ILE A 44 -3.03 5.16 -14.92
N VAL A 45 -2.78 5.11 -13.62
CA VAL A 45 -1.64 5.77 -12.96
C VAL A 45 -0.57 4.75 -12.63
N VAL A 46 0.69 5.15 -12.69
CA VAL A 46 1.84 4.31 -12.30
C VAL A 46 2.38 4.84 -10.98
N ASN A 47 2.59 3.94 -10.02
CA ASN A 47 3.22 4.32 -8.76
C ASN A 47 4.70 4.66 -8.98
N PRO A 48 5.16 5.88 -8.62
CA PRO A 48 6.51 6.32 -8.93
C PRO A 48 7.58 5.76 -7.97
N ILE A 49 7.18 5.11 -6.88
CA ILE A 49 8.10 4.65 -5.83
C ILE A 49 8.07 3.13 -5.60
N PHE A 50 7.07 2.41 -6.09
CA PHE A 50 6.99 0.94 -5.95
C PHE A 50 7.50 0.20 -7.19
N LYS A 51 7.88 -1.06 -6.98
CA LYS A 51 8.25 -2.03 -8.05
C LYS A 51 7.33 -3.25 -8.11
N SER A 52 6.62 -3.53 -7.04
CA SER A 52 5.55 -4.53 -6.95
C SER A 52 4.53 -4.04 -5.95
N GLU A 53 3.26 -4.29 -6.22
CA GLU A 53 2.14 -4.01 -5.33
C GLU A 53 1.22 -5.22 -5.21
N HIS A 54 0.39 -5.29 -4.17
CA HIS A 54 -0.60 -6.35 -4.04
C HIS A 54 -1.85 -5.87 -3.29
N GLY A 55 -1.74 -5.46 -2.03
CA GLY A 55 -2.88 -5.00 -1.22
C GLY A 55 -3.44 -3.68 -1.73
N GLY A 56 -4.35 -3.75 -2.69
CA GLY A 56 -4.68 -2.58 -3.49
C GLY A 56 -6.14 -2.46 -3.89
N ALA A 57 -6.47 -1.24 -4.34
CA ALA A 57 -7.73 -0.75 -4.88
C ALA A 57 -8.91 -0.57 -3.91
N PHE A 58 -8.76 -0.87 -2.62
CA PHE A 58 -9.76 -0.55 -1.60
C PHE A 58 -9.91 0.97 -1.43
N VAL A 59 -11.07 1.44 -0.98
CA VAL A 59 -11.41 2.87 -0.95
C VAL A 59 -11.91 3.33 0.41
N THR A 60 -11.76 4.63 0.71
CA THR A 60 -12.43 5.21 1.88
C THR A 60 -13.95 5.19 1.72
N PRO A 61 -14.73 5.31 2.83
CA PRO A 61 -16.19 5.22 2.78
C PRO A 61 -16.90 6.18 1.80
N ASN A 62 -16.24 7.24 1.35
CA ASN A 62 -16.77 8.19 0.37
C ASN A 62 -15.91 8.29 -0.90
N THR A 63 -15.07 7.29 -1.16
CA THR A 63 -14.13 7.23 -2.30
C THR A 63 -13.23 8.46 -2.39
N GLU A 64 -12.71 8.93 -1.26
CA GLU A 64 -11.81 10.07 -1.22
C GLU A 64 -10.38 9.70 -1.58
N TYR A 65 -9.99 8.48 -1.22
CA TYR A 65 -8.70 7.88 -1.53
C TYR A 65 -8.86 6.41 -1.93
N ILE A 66 -7.96 5.94 -2.79
CA ILE A 66 -7.78 4.54 -3.21
C ILE A 66 -6.42 4.07 -2.68
N PHE A 67 -6.36 2.85 -2.16
CA PHE A 67 -5.23 2.35 -1.39
C PHE A 67 -4.40 1.40 -2.25
N GLU A 68 -3.07 1.42 -2.09
CA GLU A 68 -2.15 0.55 -2.82
C GLU A 68 -0.92 0.26 -1.94
N ALA A 69 -0.73 -1.01 -1.56
CA ALA A 69 0.38 -1.47 -0.75
C ALA A 69 1.49 -2.14 -1.58
N ALA A 70 2.75 -1.84 -1.26
CA ALA A 70 3.89 -2.50 -1.88
C ALA A 70 4.03 -3.95 -1.40
N GLN A 71 4.04 -4.95 -2.29
CA GLN A 71 4.21 -6.33 -1.82
C GLN A 71 5.64 -6.67 -1.48
N TYR A 72 6.59 -6.22 -2.30
CA TYR A 72 8.00 -6.48 -2.08
C TYR A 72 8.73 -5.18 -1.86
N ALA A 73 9.49 -5.13 -0.75
CA ALA A 73 10.27 -3.97 -0.41
C ALA A 73 11.28 -3.64 -1.52
N THR A 74 11.45 -2.36 -1.80
CA THR A 74 12.47 -1.86 -2.75
C THR A 74 13.03 -0.51 -2.30
N PRO A 75 14.18 -0.06 -2.82
CA PRO A 75 14.63 1.31 -2.66
C PRO A 75 13.66 2.27 -3.36
N LEU A 76 12.93 3.08 -2.58
CA LEU A 76 11.81 3.89 -3.09
C LEU A 76 12.21 4.88 -4.19
N GLU A 77 13.47 5.34 -4.24
CA GLU A 77 13.93 6.22 -5.31
C GLU A 77 14.00 5.53 -6.68
N ASN A 78 14.13 4.19 -6.73
CA ASN A 78 14.18 3.42 -7.97
C ASN A 78 15.27 3.86 -8.97
N LYS A 79 16.38 4.46 -8.51
CA LYS A 79 17.44 5.01 -9.37
C LYS A 79 18.66 4.13 -9.56
N LYS A 80 18.92 3.23 -8.63
CA LYS A 80 20.04 2.30 -8.70
C LYS A 80 19.74 1.03 -7.93
N PHE A 81 20.51 -0.01 -8.24
CA PHE A 81 20.54 -1.23 -7.47
C PHE A 81 21.28 -1.00 -6.14
N TYR A 82 20.77 -1.63 -5.08
CA TYR A 82 21.45 -1.76 -3.80
C TYR A 82 21.63 -3.25 -3.51
N PRO A 83 22.81 -3.70 -3.05
CA PRO A 83 23.02 -5.07 -2.61
C PRO A 83 22.06 -5.48 -1.48
N LEU A 84 21.73 -6.76 -1.38
CA LEU A 84 20.78 -7.29 -0.39
C LEU A 84 21.34 -7.24 1.04
N GLU A 85 22.65 -7.08 1.20
CA GLU A 85 23.29 -6.80 2.49
C GLU A 85 22.81 -5.46 3.07
N GLU A 86 22.40 -4.52 2.21
CA GLU A 86 21.83 -3.23 2.60
C GLU A 86 20.30 -3.26 2.73
N PHE A 87 19.65 -4.44 2.67
CA PHE A 87 18.19 -4.57 2.63
C PHE A 87 17.50 -3.79 3.76
N ASN A 88 17.95 -3.98 5.00
CA ASN A 88 17.36 -3.29 6.16
C ASN A 88 17.51 -1.77 6.12
N GLU A 89 18.57 -1.27 5.46
CA GLU A 89 18.88 0.15 5.44
C GLU A 89 18.19 0.88 4.28
N LYS A 90 18.19 0.26 3.10
CA LYS A 90 17.82 0.90 1.82
C LYS A 90 16.46 0.51 1.30
N TYR A 91 15.97 -0.69 1.65
CA TYR A 91 14.70 -1.18 1.13
C TYR A 91 13.57 -0.76 2.05
N ARG A 92 12.42 -0.43 1.48
CA ARG A 92 11.21 -0.09 2.24
C ARG A 92 9.99 -0.67 1.56
N GLY A 93 9.01 -0.98 2.39
CA GLY A 93 7.63 -1.14 1.96
C GLY A 93 6.94 0.21 1.90
N GLY A 94 5.64 0.20 1.63
CA GLY A 94 4.85 1.41 1.70
C GLY A 94 3.38 1.19 1.46
N MET A 95 2.60 2.19 1.87
CA MET A 95 1.18 2.31 1.54
C MET A 95 0.95 3.63 0.81
N THR A 96 0.34 3.58 -0.37
CA THR A 96 -0.02 4.75 -1.16
C THR A 96 -1.52 5.03 -1.06
N TYR A 97 -1.85 6.31 -0.96
CA TYR A 97 -3.20 6.85 -0.88
C TYR A 97 -3.40 7.74 -2.10
N TRP A 98 -4.06 7.20 -3.13
CA TRP A 98 -4.37 7.91 -4.36
C TRP A 98 -5.61 8.78 -4.17
N LYS A 99 -5.44 10.10 -4.20
CA LYS A 99 -6.58 11.02 -4.11
C LYS A 99 -7.47 10.84 -5.33
N PHE A 100 -8.75 10.59 -5.11
CA PHE A 100 -9.73 10.49 -6.21
C PHE A 100 -10.55 11.78 -6.32
N ASP A 101 -10.59 12.36 -7.51
CA ASP A 101 -11.51 13.44 -7.86
C ASP A 101 -12.74 12.81 -8.54
N ARG A 102 -13.75 12.54 -7.72
CA ARG A 102 -14.99 11.90 -8.13
C ARG A 102 -15.75 12.69 -9.20
N THR A 103 -15.62 14.02 -9.21
CA THR A 103 -16.30 14.86 -10.21
C THR A 103 -15.67 14.68 -11.58
N LYS A 104 -14.33 14.57 -11.62
CA LYS A 104 -13.59 14.29 -12.86
C LYS A 104 -13.59 12.80 -13.24
N GLY A 105 -13.83 11.91 -12.29
CA GLY A 105 -13.66 10.47 -12.47
C GLY A 105 -12.19 10.07 -12.64
N LEU A 106 -11.27 10.79 -12.01
CA LEU A 106 -9.82 10.65 -12.19
C LEU A 106 -9.08 10.73 -10.85
N ILE A 107 -7.95 10.03 -10.76
CA ILE A 107 -6.96 10.17 -9.71
C ILE A 107 -6.18 11.48 -9.88
N ASP A 108 -6.09 12.25 -8.80
CA ASP A 108 -5.20 13.41 -8.68
C ASP A 108 -3.88 12.99 -8.02
N ALA A 109 -2.92 12.60 -8.87
CA ALA A 109 -1.58 12.19 -8.43
C ALA A 109 -0.84 13.28 -7.62
N LYS A 110 -1.18 14.57 -7.78
CA LYS A 110 -0.50 15.67 -7.06
C LYS A 110 -0.98 15.82 -5.61
N GLN A 111 -2.17 15.33 -5.31
CA GLN A 111 -2.74 15.31 -3.96
C GLN A 111 -2.64 13.91 -3.31
N SER A 112 -2.04 12.96 -4.02
CA SER A 112 -1.76 11.63 -3.53
C SER A 112 -0.46 11.61 -2.73
N PHE A 113 -0.34 10.67 -1.80
CA PHE A 113 0.85 10.52 -0.97
C PHE A 113 1.07 9.06 -0.58
N SER A 114 2.25 8.74 -0.06
CA SER A 114 2.54 7.44 0.52
C SER A 114 3.09 7.57 1.94
N ILE A 115 3.01 6.49 2.70
CA ILE A 115 3.65 6.34 4.00
C ILE A 115 4.70 5.25 3.87
N GLU A 116 5.93 5.57 4.29
CA GLU A 116 7.03 4.61 4.32
C GLU A 116 6.78 3.55 5.42
N LEU A 117 6.88 2.27 5.05
CA LEU A 117 6.72 1.14 5.97
C LEU A 117 8.04 0.36 6.09
N PRO A 118 8.20 -0.45 7.17
CA PRO A 118 9.33 -1.37 7.26
C PRO A 118 9.41 -2.26 6.00
N PRO A 119 10.60 -2.78 5.65
CA PRO A 119 10.79 -3.65 4.49
C PRO A 119 10.28 -5.07 4.72
N TYR A 120 9.06 -5.18 5.21
CA TYR A 120 8.29 -6.42 5.21
C TYR A 120 7.63 -6.62 3.85
N SER A 121 7.08 -7.81 3.61
CA SER A 121 6.24 -8.00 2.44
C SER A 121 4.81 -7.64 2.84
N GLN A 122 4.34 -6.42 2.54
CA GLN A 122 2.94 -6.07 2.82
C GLN A 122 2.03 -6.90 1.92
N ASP A 123 0.90 -7.36 2.44
CA ASP A 123 0.02 -8.24 1.68
C ASP A 123 -1.31 -7.59 1.38
N LEU A 124 -2.43 -8.06 1.92
CA LEU A 124 -3.73 -7.47 1.66
C LEU A 124 -3.98 -6.26 2.56
N SER A 125 -4.82 -5.37 2.05
CA SER A 125 -5.18 -4.13 2.70
C SER A 125 -6.69 -4.01 2.78
N ASP A 126 -7.17 -3.24 3.75
CA ASP A 126 -8.55 -2.77 3.74
C ASP A 126 -8.65 -1.44 4.51
N VAL A 127 -9.77 -0.74 4.35
CA VAL A 127 -9.99 0.59 4.88
C VAL A 127 -11.06 0.55 5.96
N GLY A 128 -10.80 1.26 7.05
CA GLY A 128 -11.73 1.37 8.15
C GLY A 128 -13.06 2.00 7.74
N LYS A 129 -14.14 1.37 8.19
CA LYS A 129 -15.53 1.82 8.04
C LYS A 129 -16.19 2.03 9.40
N GLY A 130 -17.28 2.78 9.42
CA GLY A 130 -18.08 3.03 10.62
C GLY A 130 -17.21 3.46 11.82
N PRO A 131 -17.16 2.70 12.94
CA PRO A 131 -16.34 3.01 14.11
C PRO A 131 -14.83 3.10 13.84
N SER A 132 -14.34 2.48 12.76
CA SER A 132 -12.94 2.47 12.36
C SER A 132 -12.62 3.46 11.23
N ASP A 133 -13.59 4.29 10.82
CA ASP A 133 -13.38 5.32 9.81
C ASP A 133 -12.20 6.27 10.18
N GLY A 134 -11.37 6.56 9.19
CA GLY A 134 -10.09 7.26 9.35
C GLY A 134 -8.88 6.37 9.58
N TRP A 135 -9.07 5.06 9.71
CA TRP A 135 -8.00 4.06 9.80
C TRP A 135 -7.91 3.21 8.55
N SER A 136 -6.77 2.55 8.40
CA SER A 136 -6.49 1.60 7.33
C SER A 136 -5.59 0.50 7.84
N PHE A 137 -5.73 -0.66 7.23
CA PHE A 137 -5.18 -1.91 7.71
C PHE A 137 -4.41 -2.56 6.58
N THR A 138 -3.23 -3.09 6.86
CA THR A 138 -2.44 -3.82 5.89
C THR A 138 -1.56 -4.81 6.60
N ASN A 139 -1.82 -6.09 6.38
CA ASN A 139 -0.99 -7.10 6.98
C ASN A 139 0.33 -7.26 6.22
N SER A 140 1.18 -8.12 6.75
CA SER A 140 2.45 -8.44 6.11
C SER A 140 2.82 -9.88 6.39
N PHE A 141 3.56 -10.47 5.46
CA PHE A 141 4.29 -11.71 5.67
C PHE A 141 5.79 -11.45 5.50
N CYS A 142 6.60 -12.47 5.80
CA CYS A 142 8.06 -12.38 5.70
C CYS A 142 8.65 -11.21 6.52
N THR A 143 8.15 -10.95 7.74
CA THR A 143 8.72 -9.92 8.62
C THR A 143 10.11 -10.29 9.14
N GLU A 144 10.54 -11.53 8.89
CA GLU A 144 11.92 -12.02 8.95
C GLU A 144 12.85 -11.20 8.06
N ARG A 145 12.32 -10.60 6.99
CA ARG A 145 13.09 -9.88 5.95
C ARG A 145 14.06 -10.82 5.26
N TYR A 146 13.58 -12.03 4.97
CA TYR A 146 14.36 -13.06 4.31
C TYR A 146 14.51 -12.74 2.82
N VAL A 147 15.73 -12.81 2.31
CA VAL A 147 16.08 -12.42 0.94
C VAL A 147 16.57 -13.59 0.07
N GLY A 148 16.39 -14.83 0.55
CA GLY A 148 16.81 -16.04 -0.18
C GLY A 148 18.28 -16.42 0.03
N GLY A 149 18.83 -17.19 -0.93
CA GLY A 149 20.17 -17.79 -0.88
C GLY A 149 20.16 -19.31 -0.76
N ILE A 150 19.20 -19.98 -1.41
CA ILE A 150 19.10 -21.44 -1.43
C ILE A 150 20.33 -22.11 -2.05
N GLU A 151 20.92 -21.49 -3.07
CA GLU A 151 22.16 -21.93 -3.72
C GLU A 151 23.38 -21.85 -2.79
N ASP A 152 23.31 -21.02 -1.75
CA ASP A 152 24.32 -20.90 -0.69
C ASP A 152 24.01 -21.81 0.52
N GLY A 153 23.06 -22.74 0.37
CA GLY A 153 22.66 -23.69 1.41
C GLY A 153 21.70 -23.13 2.47
N ARG A 154 21.14 -21.93 2.27
CA ARG A 154 20.11 -21.38 3.15
C ARG A 154 18.76 -22.06 2.88
N PRO A 155 17.79 -22.00 3.81
CA PRO A 155 16.46 -22.55 3.59
C PRO A 155 15.78 -22.01 2.32
N PRO A 156 14.82 -22.77 1.73
CA PRO A 156 13.92 -22.24 0.70
C PRO A 156 13.26 -20.93 1.13
N TYR A 157 12.88 -20.10 0.16
CA TYR A 157 12.39 -18.75 0.43
C TYR A 157 11.18 -18.75 1.38
N GLU A 158 10.24 -19.65 1.14
CA GLU A 158 9.00 -19.80 1.92
C GLU A 158 9.31 -20.19 3.37
N ALA A 159 10.26 -21.10 3.58
CA ALA A 159 10.67 -21.51 4.92
C ALA A 159 11.37 -20.37 5.67
N GLY A 160 12.21 -19.59 4.98
CA GLY A 160 12.89 -18.44 5.56
C GLY A 160 11.94 -17.28 5.90
N CYS A 161 10.92 -17.04 5.07
CA CYS A 161 9.85 -16.07 5.29
C CYS A 161 8.76 -16.53 6.28
N SER A 162 8.88 -17.75 6.81
CA SER A 162 7.93 -18.35 7.76
C SER A 162 8.66 -18.89 8.98
N ALA A 163 9.78 -18.29 9.38
CA ALA A 163 10.58 -18.76 10.51
C ALA A 163 10.06 -18.24 11.86
N LYS A 164 9.38 -17.09 11.88
CA LYS A 164 8.70 -16.52 13.05
C LYS A 164 7.32 -17.14 13.23
N ASP A 165 6.79 -17.04 14.44
CA ASP A 165 5.42 -17.45 14.77
C ASP A 165 4.39 -16.37 14.44
N THR A 166 4.82 -15.11 14.35
CA THR A 166 3.98 -13.96 14.07
C THR A 166 4.64 -12.99 13.09
N ASP A 167 3.80 -12.40 12.25
CA ASP A 167 4.08 -11.22 11.46
C ASP A 167 3.24 -10.04 11.99
N TYR A 168 2.92 -9.03 11.17
CA TYR A 168 2.26 -7.81 11.67
C TYR A 168 1.14 -7.29 10.77
N LEU A 169 0.05 -6.86 11.40
CA LEU A 169 -0.92 -5.91 10.89
C LEU A 169 -0.41 -4.48 11.09
N HIS A 170 -0.27 -3.74 10.00
CA HIS A 170 -0.05 -2.30 10.03
C HIS A 170 -1.40 -1.61 10.18
N VAL A 171 -1.58 -0.88 11.27
CA VAL A 171 -2.77 -0.06 11.52
C VAL A 171 -2.37 1.40 11.38
N ILE A 172 -2.97 2.08 10.40
CA ILE A 172 -2.53 3.40 9.94
C ILE A 172 -3.67 4.41 9.98
N ASN A 173 -3.48 5.52 10.68
CA ASN A 173 -4.40 6.65 10.66
C ASN A 173 -4.15 7.50 9.39
N TRP A 174 -4.85 7.17 8.31
CA TRP A 174 -4.64 7.82 7.02
C TRP A 174 -5.14 9.27 6.99
N ARG A 175 -6.16 9.61 7.79
CA ARG A 175 -6.66 10.99 7.90
C ARG A 175 -5.60 11.92 8.45
N LYS A 176 -5.01 11.54 9.59
CA LYS A 176 -3.92 12.29 10.19
C LYS A 176 -2.68 12.29 9.30
N ALA A 177 -2.40 11.21 8.58
CA ALA A 177 -1.31 11.20 7.58
C ALA A 177 -1.54 12.25 6.47
N ALA A 178 -2.76 12.35 5.93
CA ALA A 178 -3.10 13.36 4.93
C ALA A 178 -2.95 14.80 5.48
N GLU A 179 -3.29 15.05 6.75
CA GLU A 179 -3.06 16.33 7.43
C GLU A 179 -1.56 16.65 7.55
N LEU A 180 -0.74 15.66 7.94
CA LEU A 180 0.71 15.83 8.07
C LEU A 180 1.39 16.12 6.71
N VAL A 181 0.93 15.46 5.65
CA VAL A 181 1.40 15.75 4.28
C VAL A 181 1.05 17.18 3.88
N LYS A 182 -0.20 17.62 4.10
CA LYS A 182 -0.62 19.02 3.87
C LYS A 182 0.17 20.02 4.69
N ALA A 183 0.58 19.65 5.91
CA ALA A 183 1.45 20.46 6.77
C ALA A 183 2.93 20.43 6.35
N GLY A 184 3.27 19.83 5.21
CA GLY A 184 4.62 19.82 4.65
C GLY A 184 5.58 18.88 5.36
N LYS A 185 5.09 17.85 6.07
CA LYS A 185 5.92 16.87 6.78
C LYS A 185 6.45 15.74 5.89
N ALA A 186 6.00 15.65 4.64
CA ALA A 186 6.47 14.67 3.68
C ALA A 186 7.79 15.08 3.02
N LYS A 187 8.56 14.09 2.58
CA LYS A 187 9.68 14.26 1.65
C LYS A 187 9.22 13.95 0.23
N LYS A 188 9.83 14.59 -0.77
CA LYS A 188 9.61 14.26 -2.17
C LYS A 188 10.54 13.11 -2.61
N ILE A 189 9.97 12.02 -3.10
CA ILE A 189 10.69 10.94 -3.77
C ILE A 189 10.07 10.77 -5.15
N ASN A 190 10.88 10.92 -6.21
CA ASN A 190 10.39 10.89 -7.60
C ASN A 190 9.19 11.84 -7.88
N GLY A 191 9.16 12.99 -7.19
CA GLY A 191 8.07 13.97 -7.28
C GLY A 191 6.83 13.67 -6.43
N HIS A 192 6.77 12.49 -5.80
CA HIS A 192 5.68 12.03 -4.94
C HIS A 192 5.92 12.36 -3.47
N ASP A 193 4.85 12.69 -2.73
CA ASP A 193 4.95 12.93 -1.28
C ASP A 193 5.03 11.60 -0.53
N VAL A 194 6.11 11.41 0.22
CA VAL A 194 6.32 10.23 1.08
C VAL A 194 6.49 10.70 2.51
N LEU A 195 5.58 10.30 3.39
CA LEU A 195 5.67 10.53 4.82
C LEU A 195 6.69 9.54 5.42
N PRO A 196 7.81 10.00 6.01
CA PRO A 196 8.80 9.11 6.58
C PRO A 196 8.25 8.32 7.76
N MET A 197 8.72 7.08 7.94
CA MET A 197 8.31 6.22 9.05
C MET A 197 8.60 6.85 10.42
N GLU A 198 9.69 7.61 10.57
CA GLU A 198 10.02 8.35 11.79
C GLU A 198 8.95 9.39 12.15
N VAL A 199 8.39 10.08 11.14
CA VAL A 199 7.28 11.01 11.36
C VAL A 199 6.03 10.22 11.74
N ALA A 200 5.77 9.11 11.05
CA ALA A 200 4.60 8.28 11.30
C ALA A 200 4.56 7.72 12.74
N THR A 201 5.70 7.26 13.24
CA THR A 201 5.82 6.74 14.62
C THR A 201 5.76 7.85 15.65
N LYS A 202 6.49 8.96 15.44
CA LYS A 202 6.50 10.11 16.36
C LYS A 202 5.11 10.75 16.51
N GLU A 203 4.35 10.82 15.42
CA GLU A 203 3.00 11.37 15.41
C GLU A 203 1.93 10.34 15.81
N GLY A 204 2.30 9.09 16.08
CA GLY A 204 1.38 8.04 16.50
C GLY A 204 0.32 7.70 15.46
N ILE A 205 0.70 7.65 14.18
CA ILE A 205 -0.21 7.29 13.08
C ILE A 205 0.03 5.89 12.52
N LEU A 206 1.11 5.20 12.92
CA LEU A 206 1.43 3.84 12.50
C LEU A 206 1.63 2.95 13.72
N PHE A 207 0.88 1.86 13.79
CA PHE A 207 0.97 0.82 14.81
C PHE A 207 1.17 -0.55 14.15
N LEU A 208 1.88 -1.43 14.82
CA LEU A 208 2.04 -2.83 14.41
C LEU A 208 1.38 -3.74 15.44
N ILE A 209 0.43 -4.55 15.01
CA ILE A 209 -0.23 -5.58 15.84
C ILE A 209 0.28 -6.94 15.39
N PRO A 210 0.80 -7.81 16.29
CA PRO A 210 1.24 -9.15 15.91
C PRO A 210 0.10 -10.02 15.32
N GLU A 211 0.37 -10.72 14.22
CA GLU A 211 -0.57 -11.63 13.54
C GLU A 211 0.07 -13.01 13.28
N PRO A 212 -0.49 -14.11 13.83
CA PRO A 212 -0.06 -15.46 13.51
C PRO A 212 -0.81 -16.01 12.28
N LYS A 213 -0.19 -16.64 11.29
CA LYS A 213 1.22 -16.63 10.89
C LYS A 213 1.22 -16.41 9.38
N SER A 214 2.11 -15.55 8.88
CA SER A 214 2.15 -15.16 7.47
C SER A 214 0.75 -14.83 6.94
N PRO A 215 0.05 -13.88 7.61
CA PRO A 215 -1.33 -13.53 7.30
C PRO A 215 -1.45 -13.05 5.86
N HIS A 216 -2.64 -13.24 5.29
CA HIS A 216 -2.93 -12.86 3.90
C HIS A 216 -4.14 -11.94 3.80
N GLY A 217 -5.33 -12.42 4.14
CA GLY A 217 -6.55 -11.60 4.12
C GLY A 217 -6.59 -10.56 5.23
N VAL A 218 -7.14 -9.39 4.92
CA VAL A 218 -7.56 -8.34 5.84
C VAL A 218 -8.91 -7.87 5.34
N ASP A 219 -9.95 -8.05 6.16
CA ASP A 219 -11.33 -7.73 5.77
C ASP A 219 -11.97 -6.87 6.87
N VAL A 220 -12.54 -5.74 6.47
CA VAL A 220 -13.29 -4.81 7.31
C VAL A 220 -14.74 -4.75 6.81
N THR A 221 -15.68 -5.00 7.72
CA THR A 221 -17.13 -5.01 7.45
C THR A 221 -17.84 -3.89 8.19
#